data_AF-A0A7X9BBM7-F1
#
_entry.id   AF-A0A7X9BBM7-F1
#
_cell.length_a   1.000
_cell.length_b   1.000
_cell.length_c   1.000
_cell.angle_alpha   90.00
_cell.angle_beta   90.00
_cell.angle_gamma   90.00
#
_symmetry.space_group_name_H-M   'P 1'
#
loop_
_entity.id
_entity.type
_entity.pdbx_description
1 polymer ?
#
loop_
_entity_poly.entity_id
_entity_poly.type
_entity_poly.pdbx_seq_one_letter_code
_entity_poly.pdbx_strand_id
1 'polypeptide(L)'
;MFLAFCEDTAKIWQFAGKIVNIFKIVIPVILIVMGLITLGKAMVADDDQEIKKGFNSLLKKVITGLAIFFLPTLINAIVGMVNTDADVDSSVCISCITGPNSPDCTQHIED
;
A
#
# COMPACT_ATOMS: atom_id res chain seq x y z
N MET A 1 3.04 -18.02 20.44
CA MET A 1 1.56 -18.02 20.29
C MET A 1 1.06 -16.98 19.28
N PHE A 2 1.67 -15.80 19.15
CA PHE A 2 1.31 -14.83 18.08
C PHE A 2 1.87 -15.16 16.68
N LEU A 3 2.77 -16.15 16.55
CA LEU A 3 3.52 -16.42 15.32
C LEU A 3 2.72 -17.23 14.29
N ALA A 4 2.12 -18.37 14.65
CA ALA A 4 1.26 -19.18 13.75
C ALA A 4 -0.08 -18.51 13.35
N PHE A 5 -0.43 -17.37 13.97
CA PHE A 5 -1.67 -16.65 13.61
C PHE A 5 -1.64 -16.18 12.15
N CYS A 6 -0.44 -15.92 11.61
CA CYS A 6 -0.28 -15.41 10.26
C CYS A 6 -0.56 -16.44 9.17
N GLU A 7 -0.12 -17.69 9.36
CA GLU A 7 -0.44 -18.79 8.45
C GLU A 7 -1.94 -19.12 8.50
N ASP A 8 -2.52 -19.31 9.69
CA ASP A 8 -3.96 -19.61 9.84
C ASP A 8 -4.88 -18.49 9.32
N THR A 9 -4.42 -17.24 9.38
CA THR A 9 -5.20 -16.04 9.00
C THR A 9 -4.77 -15.47 7.64
N ALA A 10 -3.91 -16.17 6.89
CA ALA A 10 -3.41 -15.76 5.57
C ALA A 10 -4.54 -15.45 4.59
N LYS A 11 -5.63 -16.23 4.64
CA LYS A 11 -6.87 -16.02 3.85
C LYS A 11 -7.49 -14.63 4.08
N ILE A 12 -7.57 -14.18 5.33
CA ILE A 12 -8.13 -12.84 5.64
C ILE A 12 -7.18 -11.75 5.14
N TRP A 13 -5.87 -11.96 5.28
CA TRP A 13 -4.84 -10.99 4.90
C TRP A 13 -4.73 -10.85 3.38
N GLN A 14 -4.91 -11.94 2.63
CA GLN A 14 -5.00 -11.90 1.17
C GLN A 14 -6.23 -11.11 0.71
N PHE A 15 -7.38 -11.34 1.34
CA PHE A 15 -8.60 -10.61 1.01
C PHE A 15 -8.47 -9.11 1.34
N ALA A 16 -7.91 -8.79 2.52
CA ALA A 16 -7.59 -7.43 2.92
C ALA A 16 -6.56 -6.79 1.97
N GLY A 17 -5.52 -7.50 1.57
CA GLY A 17 -4.51 -7.05 0.62
C GLY A 17 -5.10 -6.75 -0.76
N LYS A 18 -6.02 -7.58 -1.24
CA LYS A 18 -6.75 -7.37 -2.51
C LYS A 18 -7.62 -6.12 -2.46
N ILE A 19 -8.29 -5.88 -1.33
CA ILE A 19 -9.04 -4.65 -1.07
C ILE A 19 -8.10 -3.45 -1.06
N VAL A 20 -7.00 -3.49 -0.30
CA VAL A 20 -6.00 -2.42 -0.23
C VAL A 20 -5.42 -2.11 -1.61
N ASN A 21 -5.19 -3.14 -2.44
CA ASN A 21 -4.71 -2.95 -3.81
C ASN A 21 -5.73 -2.24 -4.71
N ILE A 22 -7.03 -2.56 -4.57
CA ILE A 22 -8.10 -1.84 -5.25
C ILE A 22 -8.14 -0.36 -4.82
N PHE A 23 -8.05 -0.10 -3.50
CA PHE A 23 -8.08 1.27 -2.97
C PHE A 23 -6.83 2.07 -3.38
N LYS A 24 -5.66 1.42 -3.45
CA LYS A 24 -4.42 2.03 -3.95
C LYS A 24 -4.53 2.53 -5.39
N ILE A 25 -5.43 2.01 -6.21
CA ILE A 25 -5.67 2.47 -7.59
C ILE A 25 -6.85 3.45 -7.65
N VAL A 26 -7.95 3.15 -6.95
CA VAL A 26 -9.16 3.98 -6.96
C VAL A 26 -8.91 5.38 -6.37
N ILE A 27 -8.17 5.46 -5.25
CA ILE A 27 -7.86 6.73 -4.60
C ILE A 27 -7.08 7.69 -5.53
N PRO A 28 -5.92 7.32 -6.12
CA PRO A 28 -5.20 8.22 -7.01
C PRO A 28 -5.99 8.57 -8.28
N VAL A 29 -6.78 7.66 -8.84
CA VAL A 29 -7.64 7.97 -10.00
C VAL A 29 -8.65 9.07 -9.67
N ILE A 30 -9.35 8.96 -8.54
CA ILE A 30 -10.30 10.00 -8.09
C ILE A 30 -9.59 11.33 -7.84
N LEU A 31 -8.40 11.30 -7.22
CA LEU A 31 -7.61 12.49 -6.94
C LEU A 31 -7.10 13.18 -8.19
N ILE A 32 -6.69 12.41 -9.22
CA ILE A 32 -6.27 12.96 -10.51
C ILE A 32 -7.48 13.60 -11.20
N VAL A 33 -8.63 12.94 -11.25
CA VAL A 33 -9.83 13.50 -11.89
C VAL A 33 -10.30 14.77 -11.19
N MET A 34 -10.38 14.77 -9.85
CA MET A 34 -10.73 15.96 -9.07
C MET A 34 -9.69 17.07 -9.26
N GLY A 35 -8.40 16.72 -9.24
CA GLY A 35 -7.29 17.64 -9.48
C GLY A 35 -7.37 18.27 -10.86
N LEU A 36 -7.60 17.51 -11.92
CA LEU A 36 -7.70 18.05 -13.27
C LEU A 36 -8.92 18.98 -13.45
N ILE A 37 -10.05 18.70 -12.78
CA ILE A 37 -11.23 19.58 -12.83
C ILE A 37 -10.97 20.90 -12.10
N THR A 38 -10.34 20.87 -10.92
CA THR A 38 -10.02 22.09 -10.16
C THR A 38 -8.90 22.89 -10.82
N LEU A 39 -7.86 22.22 -11.31
CA LEU A 39 -6.78 22.83 -12.08
C LEU A 39 -7.28 23.40 -13.39
N GLY A 40 -8.14 22.68 -14.14
CA GLY A 40 -8.70 23.17 -15.39
C GLY A 40 -9.53 24.45 -15.22
N LYS A 41 -10.27 24.56 -14.11
CA LYS A 41 -10.99 25.80 -13.77
C LYS A 41 -10.05 26.91 -13.28
N ALA A 42 -9.05 26.58 -12.46
CA ALA A 42 -8.09 27.54 -11.93
C ALA A 42 -7.11 28.08 -12.99
N MET A 43 -6.70 27.26 -13.96
CA MET A 43 -5.87 27.66 -15.11
C MET A 43 -6.60 28.63 -16.03
N VAL A 44 -7.91 28.46 -16.20
CA VAL A 44 -8.74 29.43 -16.95
C VAL A 44 -8.97 30.72 -16.15
N ALA A 45 -8.79 30.68 -14.82
CA ALA A 45 -8.95 31.82 -13.92
C ALA A 45 -7.62 32.50 -13.52
N ASP A 46 -6.45 32.05 -14.02
CA ASP A 46 -5.10 32.57 -13.72
C ASP A 46 -4.77 32.66 -12.20
N ASP A 47 -5.32 31.75 -11.38
CA ASP A 47 -5.17 31.79 -9.91
C ASP A 47 -4.10 30.81 -9.40
N ASP A 48 -2.83 31.19 -9.57
CA ASP A 48 -1.63 30.41 -9.24
C ASP A 48 -1.52 29.92 -7.78
N GLN A 49 -2.20 30.59 -6.84
CA GLN A 49 -2.16 30.24 -5.42
C GLN A 49 -2.97 28.98 -5.08
N GLU A 50 -4.07 28.74 -5.79
CA GLU A 50 -4.95 27.59 -5.57
C GLU A 50 -4.33 26.31 -6.11
N ILE A 51 -3.65 26.40 -7.26
CA ILE A 51 -2.96 25.28 -7.93
C ILE A 51 -1.91 24.64 -7.02
N LYS A 52 -1.07 25.45 -6.37
CA LYS A 52 0.00 24.96 -5.48
C LYS A 52 -0.54 24.33 -4.19
N LYS A 53 -1.62 24.87 -3.63
CA LYS A 53 -2.28 24.28 -2.45
C LYS A 53 -2.96 22.96 -2.78
N GLY A 54 -3.66 22.88 -3.92
CA GLY A 54 -4.25 21.64 -4.42
C GLY A 54 -3.19 20.56 -4.64
N PHE A 55 -2.07 20.92 -5.28
CA PHE A 55 -0.97 19.99 -5.55
C PHE A 55 -0.33 19.43 -4.27
N ASN A 56 -0.13 20.25 -3.24
CA ASN A 56 0.43 19.78 -1.96
C ASN A 56 -0.46 18.75 -1.26
N SER A 57 -1.78 18.86 -1.41
CA SER A 57 -2.73 17.88 -0.86
C SER A 57 -2.71 16.57 -1.65
N LEU A 58 -2.53 16.64 -2.97
CA LEU A 58 -2.37 15.49 -3.85
C LEU A 58 -1.05 14.75 -3.57
N LEU A 59 0.05 15.50 -3.42
CA LEU A 59 1.38 14.95 -3.17
C LEU A 59 1.43 14.15 -1.86
N LYS A 60 0.82 14.67 -0.79
CA LYS A 60 0.76 13.95 0.51
C LYS A 60 0.07 12.60 0.37
N LYS A 61 -1.02 12.50 -0.38
CA LYS A 61 -1.75 11.25 -0.58
C LYS A 61 -0.95 10.23 -1.40
N VAL A 62 -0.18 10.70 -2.38
CA VAL A 62 0.76 9.86 -3.15
C VAL A 62 1.88 9.33 -2.25
N ILE A 63 2.49 10.20 -1.42
CA ILE A 63 3.55 9.82 -0.49
C ILE A 63 3.04 8.78 0.52
N THR A 64 1.82 8.94 1.05
CA THR A 64 1.21 7.96 1.95
C THR A 64 0.98 6.61 1.26
N GLY A 65 0.52 6.59 0.01
CA GLY A 65 0.37 5.35 -0.76
C GLY A 65 1.72 4.65 -1.01
N LEU A 66 2.76 5.42 -1.30
CA LEU A 66 4.12 4.93 -1.52
C LEU A 66 4.74 4.38 -0.21
N ALA A 67 4.53 5.08 0.91
CA ALA A 67 5.03 4.67 2.22
C ALA A 67 4.44 3.31 2.67
N ILE A 68 3.14 3.07 2.42
CA ILE A 68 2.50 1.77 2.70
C ILE A 68 3.11 0.65 1.85
N PHE A 69 3.61 0.95 0.65
CA PHE A 69 4.31 -0.02 -0.19
C PHE A 69 5.74 -0.27 0.29
N PHE A 70 6.41 0.74 0.84
CA PHE A 70 7.79 0.64 1.33
C PHE A 70 7.92 0.08 2.74
N LEU A 71 6.92 0.26 3.61
CA LEU A 71 6.90 -0.26 4.98
C LEU A 71 7.28 -1.76 5.08
N PRO A 72 6.64 -2.67 4.31
CA PRO A 72 7.00 -4.09 4.33
C PRO A 72 8.41 -4.36 3.82
N THR A 73 8.87 -3.63 2.80
CA THR A 73 10.22 -3.77 2.23
C THR A 73 11.28 -3.34 3.23
N LEU A 74 11.02 -2.26 3.99
CA LEU A 74 11.92 -1.79 5.04
C LEU A 74 11.95 -2.77 6.21
N ILE A 75 10.81 -3.33 6.62
CA ILE A 75 10.76 -4.36 7.66
C ILE A 75 11.55 -5.60 7.21
N ASN A 76 11.31 -6.12 6.00
CA ASN A 76 12.06 -7.26 5.47
C ASN A 76 13.57 -6.97 5.32
N ALA A 77 13.95 -5.75 4.92
CA ALA A 77 15.35 -5.36 4.80
C ALA A 77 16.07 -5.32 6.15
N ILE A 78 15.42 -4.80 7.20
CA ILE A 78 15.97 -4.77 8.56
C ILE A 78 16.02 -6.20 9.13
N VAL A 79 14.95 -6.97 8.95
CA VAL A 79 14.86 -8.36 9.43
C VAL A 79 15.92 -9.25 8.76
N GLY A 80 16.13 -9.12 7.45
CA GLY A 80 17.16 -9.84 6.70
C GLY A 80 18.59 -9.41 7.02
N MET A 81 18.79 -8.25 7.66
CA MET A 81 20.11 -7.78 8.10
C MET A 81 20.43 -8.19 9.55
N VAL A 82 19.40 -8.39 10.39
CA VAL A 82 19.54 -8.60 11.84
C VAL A 82 19.42 -10.08 12.25
N ASN A 83 18.75 -10.94 11.48
CA ASN A 83 18.56 -12.34 11.86
C ASN A 83 18.82 -13.30 10.69
N THR A 84 19.72 -14.26 10.92
CA THR A 84 19.80 -15.53 10.20
C THR A 84 18.62 -16.47 10.57
N ASP A 85 17.81 -16.11 11.57
CA ASP A 85 16.71 -16.90 12.17
C ASP A 85 15.43 -16.06 12.35
N ALA A 86 15.14 -15.12 11.44
CA ALA A 86 13.88 -14.39 11.51
C ALA A 86 12.71 -15.28 11.10
N ASP A 87 11.80 -15.51 12.05
CA ASP A 87 10.58 -16.29 11.92
C ASP A 87 9.83 -16.01 10.61
N VAL A 88 9.86 -17.02 9.74
CA VAL A 88 9.20 -17.10 8.43
C VAL A 88 7.71 -16.73 8.51
N ASP A 89 7.05 -17.02 9.62
CA ASP A 89 5.63 -16.71 9.88
C ASP A 89 5.27 -15.21 9.75
N SER A 90 6.15 -14.32 10.21
CA SER A 90 5.85 -12.88 10.21
C SER A 90 5.93 -12.29 8.80
N SER A 91 6.79 -12.87 7.94
CA SER A 91 6.95 -12.45 6.56
C SER A 91 5.79 -12.93 5.68
N VAL A 92 5.13 -14.05 6.02
CA VAL A 92 3.92 -14.54 5.34
C VAL A 92 2.78 -13.51 5.43
N CYS A 93 2.46 -13.03 6.63
CA CYS A 93 1.44 -12.00 6.83
C CYS A 93 1.72 -10.76 5.97
N ILE A 94 2.95 -10.23 6.08
CA ILE A 94 3.36 -9.02 5.38
C ILE A 94 3.27 -9.22 3.87
N SER A 95 3.68 -10.39 3.37
CA SER A 95 3.61 -10.75 1.95
C SER A 95 2.16 -10.87 1.47
N CYS A 96 1.27 -11.44 2.26
CA CYS A 96 -0.15 -11.59 1.91
C CYS A 96 -0.91 -10.27 1.78
N ILE A 97 -0.67 -9.29 2.65
CA ILE A 97 -1.32 -7.96 2.53
C ILE A 97 -0.69 -7.12 1.42
N THR A 98 0.61 -7.28 1.15
CA THR A 98 1.35 -6.39 0.22
C THR A 98 1.37 -6.90 -1.21
N GLY A 99 1.36 -8.23 -1.38
CA GLY A 99 1.29 -8.95 -2.63
C GLY A 99 0.30 -10.11 -2.54
N PRO A 100 -1.02 -9.85 -2.57
CA PRO A 100 -2.06 -10.88 -2.41
C PRO A 100 -2.10 -11.95 -3.52
N ASN A 101 -1.29 -11.78 -4.58
CA ASN A 101 -1.13 -12.76 -5.66
C ASN A 101 0.29 -13.36 -5.71
N SER A 102 1.11 -13.19 -4.66
CA SER A 102 2.43 -13.84 -4.62
C SER A 102 2.27 -15.35 -4.34
N PRO A 103 3.15 -16.19 -4.90
CA PRO A 103 3.19 -17.61 -4.57
C PRO A 103 3.44 -17.83 -3.07
N ASP A 104 4.19 -16.92 -2.43
CA ASP A 104 4.50 -16.95 -1.01
C ASP A 104 3.28 -16.84 -0.09
N CYS A 105 2.20 -16.19 -0.55
CA CYS A 105 0.94 -16.12 0.19
C CYS A 105 -0.01 -17.27 -0.17
N THR A 106 -0.02 -17.67 -1.44
CA THR A 106 -0.98 -18.65 -1.96
C THR A 106 -0.68 -20.06 -1.45
N GLN A 107 0.61 -20.39 -1.25
CA GLN A 107 1.04 -21.68 -0.72
C GLN A 107 0.52 -21.98 0.70
N HIS A 108 0.24 -20.97 1.54
CA HIS A 108 -0.28 -21.15 2.90
C HIS A 108 -1.82 -21.10 3.00
N ILE A 109 -2.52 -21.07 1.85
CA ILE A 109 -3.99 -20.94 1.77
C ILE A 109 -4.64 -22.26 1.35
N GLU A 110 -3.91 -23.11 0.63
CA GLU A 110 -4.39 -24.38 0.09
C GLU A 110 -4.05 -25.61 0.95
N ASP A 111 -3.29 -25.43 2.04
CA ASP A 111 -3.10 -26.44 3.10
C ASP A 111 -4.24 -26.43 4.15
#